data_AF-H0GE37-F1
#
_entry.id   AF-H0GE37-F1
#
_cell.length_a   1.000
_cell.length_b   1.000
_cell.length_c   1.000
_cell.angle_alpha   90.00
_cell.angle_beta   90.00
_cell.angle_gamma   90.00
#
_symmetry.space_group_name_H-M   'P 1'
#
loop_
_entity.id
_entity.type
_entity.pdbx_description
1 polymer ?
#
loop_
_entity_poly.entity_id
_entity_poly.type
_entity_poly.pdbx_seq_one_letter_code
_entity_poly.pdbx_strand_id
1 'polypeptide(L)'
;MGLFNNFKFKYTRAQLEIFRFSFCLLAPVAVMYYIGTDTDKKLNVPGFWPDPATLNQIPKEPYEIKAELARMKKERLEKRLRLEKKIQEEFGLDLEEEKEKLNGIWLSKKDEKRKRLKMYTCT
;
A
#
# COMPACT_ATOMS: atom_id res chain seq x y z
N MET A 1 26.69 63.79 -18.43
CA MET A 1 26.74 62.70 -19.44
C MET A 1 28.18 62.21 -19.52
N GLY A 2 28.44 60.93 -19.21
CA GLY A 2 29.76 60.32 -19.43
C GLY A 2 30.36 59.58 -18.22
N LEU A 3 29.75 58.49 -17.77
CA LEU A 3 30.37 57.55 -16.81
C LEU A 3 30.18 56.07 -17.19
N PHE A 4 29.79 55.80 -18.43
CA PHE A 4 29.66 54.44 -18.96
C PHE A 4 30.45 54.36 -20.26
N ASN A 5 31.77 54.14 -20.23
CA ASN A 5 32.49 53.68 -21.43
C ASN A 5 33.93 53.23 -21.18
N ASN A 6 34.21 52.38 -20.18
CA ASN A 6 35.53 51.70 -20.12
C ASN A 6 35.54 50.40 -19.28
N PHE A 7 34.53 49.54 -19.42
CA PHE A 7 34.66 48.15 -18.94
C PHE A 7 35.05 47.24 -20.11
N LYS A 8 36.35 47.23 -20.45
CA LYS A 8 36.90 46.17 -21.31
C LYS A 8 37.12 44.93 -20.45
N PHE A 9 36.05 44.18 -20.18
CA PHE A 9 36.12 42.87 -19.56
C PHE A 9 36.87 41.90 -20.49
N LYS A 10 38.17 41.71 -20.23
CA LYS A 10 38.96 40.66 -20.86
C LYS A 10 38.85 39.40 -20.00
N TYR A 11 37.86 38.55 -20.28
CA TYR A 11 37.75 37.24 -19.64
C TYR A 11 38.72 36.25 -20.27
N THR A 12 39.47 35.52 -19.45
CA THR A 12 40.31 34.42 -19.91
C THR A 12 39.46 33.16 -20.11
N ARG A 13 39.90 32.25 -21.00
CA ARG A 13 39.18 30.99 -21.26
C ARG A 13 38.99 30.14 -20.00
N ALA A 14 40.01 30.09 -19.14
CA ALA A 14 39.95 29.40 -17.86
C ALA A 14 38.87 29.98 -16.92
N GLN A 15 38.68 31.31 -16.89
CA GLN A 15 37.63 31.94 -16.08
C GLN A 15 36.22 31.52 -16.53
N LEU A 16 36.00 31.38 -17.85
CA LEU A 16 34.72 30.92 -18.39
C LEU A 16 34.47 29.43 -18.11
N GLU A 17 35.52 28.61 -18.15
CA GLU A 17 35.43 27.20 -17.78
C GLU A 17 35.08 27.03 -16.30
N ILE A 18 35.77 27.74 -15.40
CA ILE A 18 35.48 27.73 -13.96
C ILE A 18 34.03 28.19 -13.70
N PHE A 19 33.58 29.27 -14.35
CA PHE A 19 32.19 29.73 -14.22
C PHE A 19 31.19 28.67 -14.66
N ARG A 20 31.43 28.00 -15.79
CA ARG A 20 30.57 26.91 -16.27
C ARG A 20 30.52 25.76 -15.27
N PHE A 21 31.67 25.34 -14.74
CA PHE A 21 31.72 24.26 -13.75
C PHE A 21 31.00 24.64 -12.45
N SER A 22 31.25 25.84 -11.92
CA SER A 22 30.55 26.34 -10.73
C SER A 22 29.06 26.46 -10.94
N PHE A 23 28.60 26.94 -12.10
CA PHE A 23 27.18 27.03 -12.41
C PHE A 23 26.53 25.65 -12.52
N CYS A 24 27.17 24.70 -13.20
CA CYS A 24 26.68 23.33 -13.31
C CYS A 24 26.58 22.60 -11.96
N LEU A 25 27.41 22.96 -10.98
CA LEU A 25 27.34 22.40 -9.62
C LEU A 25 26.34 23.15 -8.74
N LEU A 26 26.38 24.49 -8.73
CA LEU A 26 25.55 25.30 -7.86
C LEU A 26 24.07 25.32 -8.27
N ALA A 27 23.78 25.29 -9.58
CA ALA A 27 22.40 25.31 -10.06
C ALA A 27 21.56 24.13 -9.51
N PRO A 28 21.96 22.86 -9.67
CA PRO A 28 21.18 21.75 -9.12
C PRO A 28 21.19 21.72 -7.59
N VAL A 29 22.30 22.05 -6.93
CA VAL A 29 22.38 22.10 -5.46
C VAL A 29 21.43 23.16 -4.89
N ALA A 30 21.37 24.34 -5.51
CA ALA A 30 20.46 25.41 -5.11
C ALA A 30 18.99 25.03 -5.33
N VAL A 31 18.66 24.38 -6.45
CA VAL A 31 17.29 23.88 -6.70
C VAL A 31 16.89 22.83 -5.67
N MET A 32 17.76 21.88 -5.36
CA MET A 32 17.50 20.86 -4.34
C MET A 32 17.36 21.46 -2.94
N TYR A 33 18.20 22.44 -2.58
CA TYR A 33 18.10 23.12 -1.29
C TYR A 33 16.82 23.96 -1.18
N TYR A 34 16.46 24.67 -2.25
CA TYR A 34 15.26 25.48 -2.29
C TYR A 34 13.99 24.62 -2.25
N ILE A 35 13.91 23.56 -3.05
CA ILE A 35 12.72 22.69 -3.07
C ILE A 35 12.68 21.80 -1.83
N GLY A 36 13.81 21.19 -1.46
CA GLY A 36 13.90 20.15 -0.42
C GLY A 36 13.70 20.63 1.02
N THR A 37 13.85 21.92 1.30
CA THR A 37 13.62 22.48 2.66
C THR A 37 12.14 22.54 3.05
N ASP A 38 11.24 22.73 2.08
CA ASP A 38 9.79 22.79 2.32
C ASP A 38 9.03 22.20 1.11
N THR A 39 9.31 20.95 0.78
CA THR A 39 8.71 20.28 -0.39
C THR A 39 7.19 20.25 -0.31
N ASP A 40 6.65 20.01 0.89
CA ASP A 40 5.20 19.95 1.15
C ASP A 40 4.53 21.29 0.80
N LYS A 41 4.95 22.40 1.41
CA LYS A 41 4.33 23.71 1.16
C LYS A 41 4.51 24.20 -0.28
N LYS A 42 5.63 23.87 -0.94
CA LYS A 42 5.97 24.36 -2.29
C LYS A 42 5.35 23.52 -3.41
N LEU A 43 5.14 22.22 -3.18
CA LEU A 43 4.59 21.29 -4.17
C LEU A 43 3.16 20.81 -3.81
N ASN A 44 2.55 21.34 -2.75
CA ASN A 44 1.17 21.01 -2.41
C ASN A 44 0.20 21.52 -3.48
N VAL A 45 -0.32 20.60 -4.28
CA VAL A 45 -1.41 20.88 -5.21
C VAL A 45 -2.73 20.75 -4.45
N PRO A 46 -3.61 21.78 -4.46
CA PRO A 46 -4.91 21.67 -3.81
C PRO A 46 -5.70 20.50 -4.41
N GLY A 47 -6.08 19.54 -3.58
CA GLY A 47 -6.80 18.33 -4.01
C GLY A 47 -5.91 17.17 -4.49
N PHE A 48 -4.60 17.21 -4.27
CA PHE A 48 -3.73 16.05 -4.54
C PHE A 48 -4.08 14.84 -3.65
N TRP A 49 -4.32 15.10 -2.36
CA TRP A 49 -4.73 14.07 -1.41
C TRP A 49 -6.25 13.95 -1.39
N PRO A 50 -6.81 12.73 -1.45
CA PRO A 50 -8.24 12.53 -1.21
C PRO A 50 -8.57 13.03 0.20
N ASP A 51 -9.62 13.85 0.30
CA ASP A 51 -10.07 14.41 1.57
C ASP A 51 -10.29 13.28 2.59
N PRO A 52 -9.68 13.34 3.79
CA PRO A 52 -9.90 12.34 4.82
C PRO A 52 -11.38 12.09 5.08
N ALA A 53 -12.26 13.09 4.95
CA ALA A 53 -13.71 12.89 5.12
C ALA A 53 -14.35 11.96 4.06
N THR A 54 -13.75 11.87 2.86
CA THR A 54 -14.18 10.94 1.79
C THR A 54 -13.66 9.53 2.01
N LEU A 55 -12.57 9.37 2.76
CA LEU A 55 -12.00 8.05 3.03
C LEU A 55 -12.89 7.28 4.01
N ASN A 56 -12.99 5.95 3.83
CA ASN A 56 -13.69 5.09 4.78
C ASN A 56 -13.00 5.17 6.15
N GLN A 57 -13.58 5.94 7.07
CA GLN A 57 -13.05 6.10 8.42
C GLN A 57 -13.28 4.82 9.20
N ILE A 58 -12.19 4.14 9.55
CA ILE A 58 -12.26 2.99 10.43
C ILE A 58 -12.76 3.48 11.80
N PRO A 59 -13.83 2.90 12.35
CA PRO A 59 -14.31 3.26 13.69
C PRO A 59 -13.17 3.06 14.69
N LYS A 60 -12.82 4.13 15.42
CA LYS A 60 -11.70 4.13 16.38
C LYS A 60 -12.14 3.64 17.77
N GLU A 61 -13.41 3.86 18.10
CA GLU A 61 -13.95 3.55 19.41
C GLU A 61 -14.35 2.06 19.52
N PRO A 62 -14.06 1.40 20.65
CA PRO A 62 -14.29 -0.05 20.82
C PRO A 62 -15.77 -0.45 20.76
N TYR A 63 -16.69 0.46 21.09
CA TYR A 63 -18.13 0.19 21.01
C TYR A 63 -18.62 0.18 19.55
N GLU A 64 -18.13 1.10 18.72
CA GLU A 64 -18.43 1.20 17.28
C GLU A 64 -17.89 -0.01 16.53
N ILE A 65 -16.68 -0.45 16.89
CA ILE A 65 -16.05 -1.65 16.31
C ILE A 65 -16.92 -2.89 16.57
N LYS A 66 -17.47 -3.05 17.78
CA LYS A 66 -18.34 -4.19 18.12
C LYS A 66 -19.65 -4.18 17.34
N ALA A 67 -20.25 -3.00 17.17
CA ALA A 67 -21.48 -2.84 16.39
C ALA A 67 -21.25 -3.16 14.91
N GLU A 68 -20.16 -2.67 14.34
CA GLU A 68 -19.79 -2.92 12.95
C GLU A 68 -19.44 -4.40 12.71
N LEU A 69 -18.70 -5.02 13.63
CA LEU A 69 -18.44 -6.47 13.59
C LEU A 69 -19.71 -7.30 13.65
N ALA A 70 -20.68 -6.91 14.47
CA ALA A 70 -21.97 -7.58 14.55
C ALA A 70 -22.74 -7.47 13.23
N ARG A 71 -22.73 -6.29 12.59
CA ARG A 71 -23.31 -6.08 11.25
C ARG A 71 -22.65 -6.98 10.21
N MET A 72 -21.33 -6.98 10.14
CA MET A 72 -20.59 -7.82 9.19
C MET A 72 -20.79 -9.32 9.41
N LYS A 73 -20.94 -9.77 10.67
CA LYS A 73 -21.24 -11.19 10.97
C LYS A 73 -22.61 -11.60 10.46
N LYS A 74 -23.63 -10.74 10.61
CA LYS A 74 -24.98 -10.98 10.08
C LYS A 74 -24.96 -11.09 8.55
N GLU A 75 -24.33 -10.14 7.87
CA GLU A 75 -24.24 -10.15 6.41
C GLU A 75 -23.49 -11.39 5.88
N ARG A 76 -22.42 -11.81 6.56
CA ARG A 76 -21.70 -13.05 6.22
C ARG A 76 -22.58 -14.29 6.40
N LEU A 77 -23.39 -14.34 7.46
CA LEU A 77 -24.30 -15.44 7.72
C LEU A 77 -25.39 -15.51 6.64
N GLU A 78 -26.00 -14.38 6.29
CA GLU A 78 -27.01 -14.30 5.23
C GLU A 78 -26.45 -14.71 3.87
N LYS A 79 -25.23 -14.26 3.53
CA LYS A 79 -24.54 -14.68 2.30
C LYS A 79 -24.27 -16.18 2.28
N ARG A 80 -23.84 -16.77 3.40
CA ARG A 80 -23.65 -18.22 3.54
C ARG A 80 -24.95 -18.98 3.33
N LEU A 81 -26.01 -18.61 4.05
CA LEU A 81 -27.33 -19.24 3.93
C LEU A 81 -27.88 -19.13 2.50
N ARG A 82 -27.67 -18.00 1.83
CA ARG A 82 -28.10 -17.80 0.43
C ARG A 82 -27.33 -18.70 -0.53
N LEU A 83 -26.04 -18.91 -0.31
CA LEU A 83 -25.23 -19.82 -1.12
C LEU A 83 -25.62 -21.28 -0.86
N GLU A 84 -25.84 -21.66 0.40
CA GLU A 84 -26.26 -23.01 0.79
C GLU A 84 -27.60 -23.37 0.14
N LYS A 85 -28.59 -22.47 0.18
CA LYS A 85 -29.88 -22.67 -0.50
C LYS A 85 -29.72 -22.85 -2.01
N LYS A 86 -28.92 -22.02 -2.68
CA LYS A 86 -28.68 -22.13 -4.12
C LYS A 86 -28.06 -23.47 -4.49
N ILE A 87 -27.07 -23.91 -3.72
CA ILE A 87 -26.39 -25.19 -3.96
C ILE A 87 -27.37 -26.35 -3.76
N GLN A 88 -28.20 -26.29 -2.71
CA GLN A 88 -29.20 -27.33 -2.45
C GLN A 88 -30.28 -27.38 -3.54
N GLU A 89 -30.74 -26.22 -4.03
CA GLU A 89 -31.71 -26.12 -5.12
C GLU A 89 -31.17 -26.61 -6.47
N GLU A 90 -29.91 -26.30 -6.78
CA GLU A 90 -29.30 -26.60 -8.08
C GLU A 90 -28.74 -28.03 -8.15
N PHE A 91 -28.12 -28.52 -7.07
CA PHE A 91 -27.40 -29.81 -7.06
C PHE A 91 -28.08 -30.88 -6.20
N GLY A 92 -29.05 -30.52 -5.33
CA GLY A 92 -29.72 -31.47 -4.44
C GLY A 92 -28.80 -32.15 -3.43
N LEU A 93 -27.57 -31.64 -3.26
CA LEU A 93 -26.56 -32.18 -2.37
C LEU A 93 -26.71 -31.58 -0.96
N ASP A 94 -26.68 -32.45 0.06
CA ASP A 94 -26.55 -31.99 1.44
C ASP A 94 -25.11 -31.57 1.72
N LEU A 95 -24.91 -30.26 1.86
CA LEU A 95 -23.59 -29.66 2.07
C LEU A 95 -22.92 -30.09 3.36
N GLU A 96 -23.68 -30.47 4.37
CA GLU A 96 -23.16 -30.83 5.68
C GLU A 96 -22.51 -32.22 5.63
N GLU A 97 -23.16 -33.20 4.98
CA GLU A 97 -22.57 -34.50 4.71
C GLU A 97 -21.27 -34.42 3.89
N GLU A 98 -21.22 -33.58 2.85
CA GLU A 98 -20.00 -33.42 2.04
C GLU A 98 -18.85 -32.78 2.83
N LYS A 99 -19.15 -31.77 3.66
CA LYS A 99 -18.16 -31.17 4.57
C LYS A 99 -17.61 -32.18 5.56
N GLU A 100 -18.45 -33.04 6.14
CA GLU A 100 -18.01 -34.09 7.07
C GLU A 100 -17.10 -35.12 6.40
N LYS A 101 -17.45 -35.57 5.19
CA LYS A 101 -16.61 -36.47 4.37
C LYS A 101 -15.25 -35.84 4.09
N LEU A 102 -15.23 -34.57 3.65
CA LEU A 102 -13.99 -33.84 3.39
C LEU A 102 -13.14 -33.65 4.64
N ASN A 103 -13.75 -33.31 5.78
CA ASN A 103 -13.05 -33.13 7.05
C ASN A 103 -12.43 -34.45 7.54
N GLY A 104 -13.17 -35.55 7.44
CA GLY A 104 -12.67 -36.89 7.77
C GLY A 104 -11.46 -37.31 6.92
N ILE A 105 -11.53 -37.07 5.61
CA ILE A 105 -10.42 -37.32 4.68
C ILE A 105 -9.19 -36.47 5.05
N TRP A 106 -9.42 -35.20 5.38
CA TRP A 106 -8.34 -34.28 5.73
C TRP A 106 -7.65 -34.67 7.04
N LEU A 107 -8.41 -35.06 8.07
CA LEU A 107 -7.88 -35.58 9.33
C LEU A 107 -7.05 -36.85 9.12
N SER A 108 -7.56 -37.81 8.33
CA SER A 108 -6.83 -39.02 7.98
C SER A 108 -5.49 -38.73 7.30
N LYS A 109 -5.49 -37.83 6.30
CA LYS A 109 -4.25 -37.38 5.63
C LYS A 109 -3.29 -36.65 6.58
N LYS A 110 -3.82 -35.86 7.52
CA LYS A 110 -3.00 -35.15 8.51
C LYS A 110 -2.32 -36.13 9.46
N ASP A 111 -3.03 -37.14 9.92
CA ASP A 111 -2.49 -38.19 10.78
C ASP A 111 -1.46 -39.03 10.04
N GLU A 112 -1.71 -39.36 8.77
CA GLU A 112 -0.76 -40.07 7.93
C GLU A 112 0.53 -39.25 7.70
N LYS A 113 0.41 -37.95 7.39
CA LYS A 113 1.58 -37.06 7.32
C LYS A 113 2.32 -36.98 8.65
N ARG A 114 1.62 -36.89 9.78
CA ARG A 114 2.23 -36.84 11.11
C ARG A 114 2.99 -38.13 11.43
N LYS A 115 2.44 -39.30 11.07
CA LYS A 115 3.11 -40.61 11.18
C LYS A 115 4.35 -40.68 10.29
N ARG A 116 4.21 -40.27 9.03
CA ARG A 116 5.31 -40.22 8.06
C ARG A 116 6.45 -39.34 8.54
N LEU A 117 6.14 -38.16 9.07
CA LEU A 117 7.14 -37.22 9.58
C LEU A 117 7.88 -37.78 10.80
N LYS A 118 7.18 -38.43 11.74
CA LYS A 118 7.80 -39.09 12.90
C LYS A 118 8.77 -40.22 12.52
N MET A 119 8.48 -40.93 11.43
CA MET A 119 9.36 -42.00 10.95
C MET A 119 10.70 -41.46 10.43
N TYR A 120 10.71 -40.31 9.76
CA TYR A 120 11.93 -39.67 9.27
C TYR A 120 12.78 -39.00 10.36
N THR A 121 12.20 -38.69 11.51
CA THR A 121 12.91 -38.03 12.62
C THR A 121 13.42 -39.00 13.69
N CYS A 122 13.12 -40.30 13.57
CA CYS A 122 13.45 -41.34 14.55
C CYS A 122 14.54 -42.32 14.05
N THR A 123 15.15 -42.01 12.91
CA THR A 123 16.36 -42.64 12.33
C THR A 123 17.55 -41.70 12.51
#